data_AF-A0A0B8QLR6-F1
#
_entry.id   AF-A0A0B8QLR6-F1
#
_cell.length_a   1.000
_cell.length_b   1.000
_cell.length_c   1.000
_cell.angle_alpha   90.00
_cell.angle_beta   90.00
_cell.angle_gamma   90.00
#
_symmetry.space_group_name_H-M   'P 1'
#
loop_
_entity.id
_entity.type
_entity.pdbx_description
1 polymer ?
#
loop_
_entity_poly.entity_id
_entity_poly.type
_entity_poly.pdbx_seq_one_letter_code
_entity_poly.pdbx_strand_id
1 'polypeptide(L)' 'MVFEVVQDDTEPTRFSVYEEFESEQAFDAHQQRVKQSEWGKDTVDVERHYTVKIME' A
#
# COMPACT_ATOMS: atom_id res chain seq x y z
N MET A 1 13.61 -1.45 5.64
CA MET A 1 12.15 -1.25 5.47
C MET A 1 11.98 0.06 4.73
N VAL A 2 11.47 0.00 3.49
CA VAL A 2 11.14 1.18 2.70
C VAL A 2 9.63 1.35 2.72
N PHE A 3 9.18 2.56 3.04
CA PHE A 3 7.78 2.96 3.05
C PHE A 3 7.71 4.44 2.69
N GLU A 4 7.21 4.74 1.49
CA GLU A 4 7.12 6.10 0.97
C GLU A 4 5.71 6.39 0.51
N VAL A 5 5.22 7.59 0.84
CA VAL A 5 3.93 8.11 0.38
C VAL A 5 4.19 9.45 -0.26
N VAL A 6 3.81 9.57 -1.53
CA VAL A 6 3.93 10.80 -2.31
C VAL A 6 2.53 11.22 -2.73
N GLN A 7 2.11 12.40 -2.29
CA GLN A 7 0.88 13.03 -2.76
C GLN A 7 1.13 13.63 -4.14
N ASP A 8 0.14 13.52 -5.03
CA ASP A 8 0.25 14.15 -6.35
C ASP A 8 0.15 15.68 -6.26
N ASP A 9 1.03 16.38 -6.96
CA ASP A 9 1.10 17.85 -6.95
C ASP A 9 -0.12 18.50 -7.62
N THR A 10 -0.78 17.80 -8.54
CA THR A 10 -1.89 18.32 -9.36
C THR A 10 -3.26 17.77 -8.95
N GLU A 11 -3.29 16.59 -8.34
CA GLU A 11 -4.49 15.92 -7.84
C GLU A 11 -4.31 15.58 -6.35
N PRO A 12 -4.61 16.50 -5.42
CA PRO A 12 -4.30 16.33 -3.99
C PRO A 12 -4.97 15.12 -3.32
N THR A 13 -5.95 14.49 -3.95
CA THR A 13 -6.61 13.27 -3.47
C THR A 13 -5.95 11.98 -3.97
N ARG A 14 -4.94 12.09 -4.86
CA ARG A 14 -4.17 10.95 -5.38
C ARG A 14 -2.86 10.80 -4.60
N PHE A 15 -2.61 9.57 -4.16
CA PHE A 15 -1.40 9.22 -3.41
C PHE A 15 -0.74 8.01 -4.07
N SER A 16 0.58 8.11 -4.27
CA SER A 16 1.42 6.98 -4.66
C SER A 16 2.08 6.42 -3.41
N VAL A 17 1.98 5.10 -3.22
CA VAL A 17 2.61 4.39 -2.10
C VAL A 17 3.63 3.40 -2.64
N TYR A 18 4.86 3.47 -2.13
CA TYR A 18 5.94 2.54 -2.43
C TYR A 18 6.40 1.83 -1.15
N GLU A 19 6.41 0.50 -1.19
CA GLU A 19 6.80 -0.32 -0.05
C GLU A 19 7.69 -1.48 -0.51
N GLU A 20 8.75 -1.75 0.24
CA GLU A 20 9.60 -2.92 0.05
C GLU A 20 9.48 -3.87 1.24
N PHE A 21 9.32 -5.17 0.92
CA PHE A 21 9.19 -6.23 1.90
C PHE A 21 10.37 -7.20 1.77
N GLU A 22 10.88 -7.66 2.91
CA GLU A 22 12.00 -8.62 2.96
C GLU A 22 11.65 -10.01 2.40
N SER A 23 10.36 -10.33 2.34
CA SER A 23 9.84 -11.58 1.80
C SER A 23 8.38 -11.43 1.41
N GLU A 24 7.91 -12.36 0.57
CA GLU A 24 6.49 -12.51 0.25
C GLU A 24 5.64 -12.75 1.49
N GLN A 25 6.18 -13.49 2.47
CA GLN A 25 5.48 -13.77 3.73
C GLN A 25 5.28 -12.51 4.59
N ALA A 26 6.24 -11.58 4.57
CA ALA A 26 6.10 -10.27 5.20
C ALA A 26 5.07 -9.38 4.47
N PHE A 27 5.05 -9.43 3.13
CA PHE A 27 4.04 -8.75 2.32
C PHE A 27 2.63 -9.26 2.63
N ASP A 28 2.42 -10.58 2.67
CA ASP A 28 1.12 -11.18 2.99
C ASP A 28 0.64 -10.82 4.39
N ALA A 29 1.53 -10.90 5.39
CA ALA A 29 1.21 -10.52 6.76
C ALA A 29 0.81 -9.04 6.85
N HIS A 30 1.49 -8.17 6.11
CA HIS A 30 1.11 -6.76 5.99
C HIS A 30 -0.28 -6.61 5.35
N GLN A 31 -0.55 -7.26 4.22
CA GLN A 31 -1.84 -7.17 3.53
C GLN A 31 -3.02 -7.60 4.41
N GLN A 32 -2.84 -8.67 5.19
CA GLN A 32 -3.86 -9.12 6.16
C GLN A 32 -4.09 -8.08 7.26
N ARG A 33 -3.01 -7.52 7.81
CA ARG A 33 -3.10 -6.49 8.85
C ARG A 33 -3.80 -5.23 8.35
N VAL A 34 -3.49 -4.76 7.14
CA VAL A 34 -4.15 -3.57 6.55
C VAL A 34 -5.64 -3.83 6.36
N LYS A 35 -6.04 -4.97 5.79
CA LYS A 35 -7.46 -5.32 5.60
C LYS A 35 -8.27 -5.36 6.90
N GLN A 36 -7.64 -5.69 8.02
CA GLN A 36 -8.31 -5.79 9.32
C GLN A 36 -8.30 -4.48 10.11
N SER A 37 -7.45 -3.52 9.73
CA SER A 37 -7.31 -2.23 10.40
C SER A 37 -8.55 -1.33 10.22
N GLU A 38 -8.73 -0.36 11.12
CA GLU A 38 -9.77 0.68 10.97
C GLU A 38 -9.58 1.43 9.64
N TRP A 39 -8.33 1.79 9.31
CA TRP A 39 -7.99 2.40 8.02
C TRP A 39 -8.49 1.58 6.83
N GLY A 40 -8.25 0.26 6.83
CA GLY A 40 -8.70 -0.63 5.75
C GLY A 40 -10.21 -0.71 5.62
N LYS A 41 -10.94 -0.57 6.73
CA LYS A 41 -12.42 -0.53 6.75
C LYS A 41 -12.94 0.81 6.25
N ASP A 42 -12.39 1.91 6.75
CA ASP A 42 -12.86 3.27 6.45
C ASP A 42 -12.54 3.69 5.02
N THR A 43 -11.48 3.12 4.43
CA THR A 43 -11.05 3.43 3.06
C THR A 43 -11.46 2.35 2.05
N VAL A 44 -12.40 1.47 2.38
CA VAL A 44 -12.78 0.35 1.49
C VAL A 44 -13.22 0.83 0.10
N ASP A 45 -13.87 1.98 0.01
CA ASP A 45 -14.40 2.57 -1.23
C ASP A 45 -13.36 3.37 -2.03
N VAL A 46 -12.13 3.53 -1.53
CA VAL A 46 -11.05 4.19 -2.26
C VAL A 46 -10.55 3.28 -3.38
N GLU A 47 -10.53 3.78 -4.62
CA GLU A 47 -9.95 3.07 -5.76
C GLU A 47 -8.44 2.87 -5.57
N ARG A 48 -7.94 1.67 -5.87
CA ARG A 48 -6.54 1.31 -5.70
C ARG A 48 -6.01 0.60 -6.93
N HIS A 49 -4.85 1.03 -7.39
CA HIS A 49 -4.11 0.39 -8.47
C HIS A 49 -2.80 -0.17 -7.90
N TYR A 50 -2.57 -1.47 -8.07
CA TYR A 50 -1.40 -2.14 -7.53
C TYR A 50 -0.46 -2.61 -8.63
N THR A 51 0.84 -2.45 -8.40
CA THR A 51 1.89 -3.12 -9.16
C THR A 51 2.79 -3.83 -8.16
N VAL A 52 2.75 -5.16 -8.16
CA VAL A 52 3.64 -5.98 -7.32
C VAL A 52 4.76 -6.51 -8.20
N LYS A 53 6.01 -6.35 -7.76
CA LYS A 53 7.20 -6.86 -8.44
C LYS A 53 7.97 -7.76 -7.49
N ILE A 54 8.38 -8.91 -7.99
CA ILE A 54 9.34 -9.78 -7.29
C ILE A 54 10.73 -9.38 -7.81
N MET A 55 11.63 -9.05 -6.89
CA MET A 55 13.03 -8.78 -7.21
C MET A 55 13.83 -10.08 -7.02
N GLU A 56 14.63 -10.43 -8.03
CA GLU A 56 15.56 -11.58 -8.00
C GLU A 56 16.87 -11.23 -7.27
#